data_AF-H1Y055-F1
#
_entry.id   AF-H1Y055-F1
#
_cell.length_a   1.000
_cell.length_b   1.000
_cell.length_c   1.000
_cell.angle_alpha   90.00
_cell.angle_beta   90.00
_cell.angle_gamma   90.00
#
_symmetry.space_group_name_H-M   'P 1'
#
loop_
_entity.id
_entity.type
_entity.pdbx_description
1 polymer ?
#
loop_
_entity_poly.entity_id
_entity_poly.type
_entity_poly.pdbx_seq_one_letter_code
_entity_poly.pdbx_strand_id
1 'polypeptide(L)' 'MNTSEILTNANNISLDTAAIDQNKFCQLWPTVKEGLEILAGLIKNPIVKLTINGIIAAGDAIIGKICG' A
#
# COMPACT_ATOMS: atom_id res chain seq x y z
N MET A 1 32.97 20.97 6.19
CA MET A 1 31.86 20.02 6.00
C MET A 1 31.94 19.54 4.55
N ASN A 2 32.47 18.34 4.32
CA ASN A 2 32.71 17.81 2.98
C ASN A 2 31.39 17.27 2.41
N THR A 3 30.90 17.89 1.34
CA THR A 3 29.66 17.50 0.64
C THR A 3 29.70 16.08 0.06
N SER A 4 30.88 15.49 -0.07
CA SER A 4 31.09 14.11 -0.54
C SER A 4 30.59 13.04 0.43
N GLU A 5 30.49 13.31 1.73
CA GLU A 5 30.00 12.33 2.71
C GLU A 5 28.48 12.17 2.70
N ILE A 6 27.75 13.21 2.24
CA ILE A 6 26.28 13.20 2.16
C ILE A 6 25.81 12.38 0.94
N LEU A 7 26.52 12.45 -0.19
CA LEU A 7 26.18 11.65 -1.39
C LEU A 7 26.36 10.14 -1.17
N THR A 8 27.33 9.72 -0.36
CA THR A 8 27.60 8.30 -0.07
C THR A 8 26.52 7.67 0.80
N ASN A 9 25.86 8.46 1.66
CA ASN A 9 24.76 7.98 2.49
C ASN A 9 23.43 7.92 1.72
N ALA A 10 23.20 8.83 0.76
CA ALA A 10 21.98 8.80 -0.06
C ALA A 10 21.85 7.53 -0.91
N ASN A 11 22.97 6.95 -1.37
CA ASN A 11 23.00 5.69 -2.12
C ASN A 11 22.89 4.43 -1.24
N ASN A 12 22.98 4.55 0.09
CA ASN A 12 22.87 3.43 1.04
C ASN A 12 21.54 3.41 1.81
N ILE A 13 20.66 4.39 1.60
CA ILE A 13 19.25 4.27 1.98
C ILE A 13 18.59 3.40 0.92
N SER A 14 18.93 2.11 0.96
CA SER A 14 18.26 1.09 0.18
C SER A 14 16.78 1.13 0.56
N LEU A 15 15.94 1.58 -0.36
CA LEU A 15 14.48 1.49 -0.27
C LEU A 15 13.99 0.03 -0.12
N ASP A 16 14.90 -0.94 -0.16
CA ASP A 16 14.68 -2.36 0.09
C ASP A 16 14.01 -2.68 1.43
N THR A 17 14.09 -1.80 2.43
CA THR A 17 13.41 -2.03 3.73
C THR A 17 11.89 -1.77 3.66
N ALA A 18 11.39 -1.24 2.54
CA ALA A 18 9.96 -1.14 2.24
C ALA A 18 9.54 -2.05 1.08
N ALA A 19 10.35 -3.05 0.74
CA ALA A 19 9.87 -4.20 -0.03
C ALA A 19 8.90 -5.00 0.86
N ILE A 20 7.70 -4.43 1.08
CA ILE A 20 6.49 -5.25 1.23
C ILE A 20 6.62 -6.25 0.10
N ASP A 21 6.79 -7.51 0.48
CA ASP A 21 6.99 -8.65 -0.41
C ASP A 21 5.88 -8.57 -1.46
N GLN A 22 6.17 -7.91 -2.60
CA GLN A 22 5.13 -7.32 -3.45
C GLN A 22 4.23 -8.43 -3.96
N ASN A 23 4.84 -9.58 -4.21
CA ASN A 23 4.20 -10.83 -4.54
C ASN A 23 3.18 -11.30 -3.46
N LYS A 24 3.54 -11.25 -2.17
CA LYS A 24 2.59 -11.56 -1.08
C LYS A 24 1.43 -10.58 -1.04
N PHE A 25 1.70 -9.29 -1.26
CA PHE A 25 0.63 -8.29 -1.33
C PHE A 25 -0.28 -8.52 -2.55
N CYS A 26 0.27 -8.79 -3.74
CA CYS A 26 -0.49 -9.14 -4.94
C CYS A 26 -1.39 -10.37 -4.73
N GLN A 27 -0.90 -11.38 -4.01
CA GLN A 27 -1.66 -12.60 -3.70
C GLN A 27 -2.72 -12.39 -2.61
N LEU A 28 -2.43 -11.59 -1.58
CA LEU A 28 -3.32 -11.37 -0.44
C LEU A 28 -4.37 -10.30 -0.70
N TRP A 29 -4.08 -9.33 -1.57
CA TRP A 29 -4.96 -8.19 -1.82
C TRP A 29 -6.39 -8.55 -2.21
N PRO A 30 -6.64 -9.53 -3.12
CA PRO A 30 -8.02 -9.95 -3.44
C PRO A 30 -8.82 -10.35 -2.20
N THR A 31 -8.22 -11.14 -1.31
CA THR A 31 -8.85 -11.59 -0.05
C THR A 31 -9.08 -10.42 0.92
N VAL A 32 -8.10 -9.52 1.04
CA VAL A 32 -8.21 -8.33 1.91
C VAL A 32 -9.30 -7.40 1.40
N LYS A 33 -9.36 -7.18 0.09
CA LYS A 33 -10.39 -6.37 -0.57
C LYS A 33 -11.78 -6.92 -0.29
N GLU A 34 -11.98 -8.22 -0.48
CA GLU A 34 -13.28 -8.86 -0.21
C GLU A 34 -13.72 -8.67 1.25
N GLY A 35 -12.79 -8.81 2.20
CA GLY A 35 -13.05 -8.53 3.62
C GLY A 35 -13.42 -7.07 3.90
N LEU A 36 -12.72 -6.12 3.27
CA LEU A 36 -13.02 -4.68 3.38
C LEU A 36 -14.36 -4.32 2.75
N GLU A 37 -14.74 -4.93 1.62
CA GLU A 37 -16.03 -4.73 0.97
C GLU A 37 -17.19 -5.23 1.86
N ILE A 38 -17.03 -6.39 2.49
CA ILE A 38 -18.00 -6.91 3.47
C ILE A 38 -18.12 -5.96 4.66
N LEU A 39 -16.99 -5.49 5.21
CA LEU A 39 -16.96 -4.50 6.28
C LEU A 39 -17.67 -3.20 5.88
N ALA A 40 -17.41 -2.68 4.69
CA ALA A 40 -18.07 -1.50 4.15
C ALA A 40 -19.60 -1.70 3.95
N GLY A 41 -20.03 -2.93 3.68
CA GLY A 41 -21.44 -3.32 3.58
C GLY A 41 -22.15 -3.38 4.94
N LEU A 42 -21.45 -3.80 6.00
CA LEU A 42 -21.98 -3.91 7.36
C LEU A 42 -21.99 -2.58 8.11
N ILE A 43 -21.13 -1.63 7.73
CA ILE A 43 -21.01 -0.34 8.39
C ILE A 43 -22.13 0.61 7.94
N LYS A 44 -22.96 1.03 8.90
CA LYS A 44 -24.05 2.00 8.69
C LYS A 44 -23.56 3.45 8.62
N ASN A 45 -22.35 3.74 9.10
CA ASN A 45 -21.80 5.09 9.09
C ASN A 45 -21.23 5.42 7.70
N PRO A 46 -21.80 6.41 6.98
CA PRO A 46 -21.40 6.73 5.62
C PRO A 46 -19.95 7.24 5.53
N ILE A 47 -19.43 7.90 6.57
CA ILE A 47 -18.05 8.41 6.58
C ILE A 47 -17.06 7.24 6.64
N VAL A 48 -17.30 6.29 7.54
CA VAL A 48 -16.43 5.11 7.70
C VAL A 48 -16.48 4.26 6.43
N LYS A 49 -17.66 4.12 5.81
CA LYS A 49 -17.81 3.44 4.51
C LYS A 49 -16.99 4.12 3.40
N LEU A 50 -17.03 5.45 3.32
CA LEU A 50 -16.21 6.22 2.37
C LEU A 50 -14.71 6.00 2.61
N THR A 51 -14.26 5.99 3.86
CA THR A 51 -12.86 5.72 4.20
C THR A 51 -12.42 4.33 3.73
N ILE A 52 -13.22 3.29 4.01
CA ILE A 52 -12.90 1.93 3.57
C ILE A 52 -12.86 1.82 2.05
N ASN A 53 -13.85 2.40 1.36
CA ASN A 53 -13.85 2.46 -0.10
C ASN A 53 -12.64 3.21 -0.65
N GLY A 54 -12.19 4.28 0.03
CA GLY A 54 -10.97 4.99 -0.30
C GLY A 54 -9.72 4.12 -0.16
N ILE A 55 -9.64 3.30 0.90
CA ILE A 55 -8.55 2.34 1.11
C ILE A 55 -8.55 1.28 0.00
N ILE A 56 -9.73 0.73 -0.35
CA ILE A 56 -9.86 -0.24 -1.45
C ILE A 56 -9.39 0.38 -2.77
N ALA A 57 -9.85 1.58 -3.10
CA ALA A 57 -9.46 2.26 -4.33
C ALA A 57 -7.95 2.56 -4.39
N ALA A 58 -7.36 2.99 -3.26
CA ALA A 58 -5.93 3.24 -3.17
C ALA A 58 -5.11 1.94 -3.35
N GLY A 59 -5.54 0.85 -2.70
CA GLY A 59 -4.87 -0.44 -2.85
C GLY A 59 -5.02 -1.04 -4.25
N ASP A 60 -6.19 -0.92 -4.89
CA ASP A 60 -6.38 -1.32 -6.30
C ASP A 60 -5.45 -0.54 -7.25
N ALA A 61 -5.29 0.77 -7.02
CA ALA A 61 -4.38 1.61 -7.81
C ALA A 61 -2.90 1.22 -7.61
N ILE A 62 -2.53 0.81 -6.39
CA ILE A 62 -1.17 0.32 -6.09
C ILE A 62 -0.96 -1.04 -6.76
N ILE A 63 -1.89 -1.97 -6.61
CA ILE A 63 -1.86 -3.31 -7.24
C ILE A 63 -1.74 -3.20 -8.75
N GLY A 64 -2.54 -2.35 -9.41
CA GLY A 64 -2.46 -2.15 -10.86
C GLY A 64 -1.10 -1.59 -11.32
N LYS A 65 -0.33 -0.96 -10.43
CA LYS A 65 1.03 -0.45 -10.71
C LYS A 65 2.15 -1.45 -10.40
N ILE A 66 1.99 -2.31 -9.40
CA ILE A 66 3.08 -3.16 -8.90
C ILE A 66 2.90 -4.65 -9.23
N CYS A 67 1.67 -5.08 -9.55
CA CYS A 67 1.33 -6.47 -9.88
C CYS A 67 0.94 -6.65 -11.36
N GLY A 68 0.95 -5.56 -12.14
CA GLY A 68 0.59 -5.53 -13.56
C GLY A 68 1.78 -5.74 -14.49
#